data_AF-A0A6J6GUQ2-F1
#
_entry.id   AF-A0A6J6GUQ2-F1
#
_cell.length_a   1.000
_cell.length_b   1.000
_cell.length_c   1.000
_cell.angle_alpha   90.00
_cell.angle_beta   90.00
_cell.angle_gamma   90.00
#
_symmetry.space_group_name_H-M   'P 1'
#
loop_
_entity.id
_entity.type
_entity.pdbx_description
1 polymer ?
#
loop_
_entity_poly.entity_id
_entity_poly.type
_entity_poly.pdbx_seq_one_letter_code
_entity_poly.pdbx_strand_id
1 'polypeptide(L)'
;MSLGGHFRELRKRLFWSALFIAAGAVAGWYFYPQFFEILMSPLNEIASRRGDVKINFSGVMSAFDLQLQVSIFLGVMAASPVWLFNLWAFITPALKKRERRYTIGFLASALPLFFAGVWLAWVSLPAFMTTLISFTPSSTTNFIVANDYILFVLRILLVFGLAFVMPVVLVLLNLAGLITSRSIFKSWRLAVFLIAVIAALATPTADPLSMFVLMAPLTALYFASGGVAWITDRRRRKQLGQDVE
;
A
#
# COMPACT_ATOMS: atom_id res chain seq x y z
N MET A 1 7.73 2.07 30.09
CA MET A 1 9.07 2.02 29.45
C MET A 1 9.55 3.45 29.26
N SER A 2 10.85 3.74 29.42
CA SER A 2 11.40 5.07 29.09
C SER A 2 11.40 5.29 27.57
N LEU A 3 11.32 6.55 27.12
CA LEU A 3 11.36 6.91 25.69
C LEU A 3 12.58 6.31 24.97
N GLY A 4 13.75 6.30 25.63
CA GLY A 4 14.97 5.67 25.09
C GLY A 4 14.84 4.16 24.88
N GLY A 5 14.08 3.47 25.73
CA GLY A 5 13.77 2.05 25.56
C GLY A 5 12.92 1.78 24.30
N HIS A 6 11.95 2.66 24.02
CA HIS A 6 11.08 2.56 22.84
C HIS A 6 11.85 2.78 21.52
N PHE A 7 12.78 3.73 21.49
CA PHE A 7 13.65 3.94 20.32
C PHE A 7 14.60 2.77 20.08
N ARG A 8 15.12 2.14 21.14
CA ARG A 8 15.98 0.95 21.01
C ARG A 8 15.23 -0.23 20.42
N GLU A 9 13.97 -0.39 20.79
CA GLU A 9 13.09 -1.41 20.23
C GLU A 9 12.77 -1.14 18.75
N LEU A 10 12.44 0.10 18.39
CA LEU A 10 12.22 0.52 17.00
C LEU A 10 13.43 0.18 16.13
N ARG A 11 14.64 0.54 16.57
CA ARG A 11 15.87 0.26 15.82
C ARG A 11 16.06 -1.22 15.57
N LYS A 12 15.84 -2.07 16.60
CA LYS A 12 15.97 -3.52 16.46
C LYS A 12 14.96 -4.07 15.45
N ARG A 13 13.69 -3.64 15.54
CA ARG A 13 12.62 -4.08 14.62
C ARG A 13 12.89 -3.63 13.19
N LEU A 14 13.30 -2.38 13.00
CA LEU A 14 13.64 -1.82 11.70
C LEU A 14 14.83 -2.56 11.06
N PHE A 15 15.86 -2.87 11.84
CA PHE A 15 17.02 -3.62 11.37
C PHE A 15 16.62 -5.01 10.84
N TRP A 16 15.82 -5.75 11.60
CA TRP A 16 15.34 -7.06 11.16
C TRP A 16 14.45 -6.95 9.92
N SER A 17 13.50 -6.01 9.88
CA SER A 17 12.70 -5.77 8.68
C SER A 17 13.57 -5.47 7.46
N ALA A 18 14.57 -4.59 7.60
CA ALA A 18 15.49 -4.24 6.52
C ALA A 18 16.33 -5.44 6.07
N LEU A 19 16.80 -6.28 6.99
CA LEU A 19 17.57 -7.48 6.66
C LEU A 19 16.74 -8.49 5.85
N PHE A 20 15.48 -8.73 6.24
CA PHE A 20 14.57 -9.61 5.48
C PHE A 20 14.19 -9.02 4.12
N ILE A 21 14.02 -7.70 4.03
CA ILE A 21 13.80 -7.02 2.74
C ILE A 21 15.03 -7.18 1.86
N ALA A 22 16.25 -7.00 2.40
CA ALA A 22 17.49 -7.17 1.64
C ALA A 22 17.66 -8.62 1.14
N ALA A 23 17.41 -9.62 1.99
CA ALA A 23 17.41 -11.02 1.58
C ALA A 23 16.35 -11.30 0.50
N GLY A 24 15.14 -10.76 0.66
CA GLY A 24 14.08 -10.83 -0.34
C GLY A 24 14.46 -10.12 -1.65
N ALA A 25 15.24 -9.04 -1.60
CA ALA A 25 15.71 -8.33 -2.78
C ALA A 25 16.75 -9.13 -3.56
N VAL A 26 17.63 -9.87 -2.88
CA VAL A 26 18.55 -10.82 -3.53
C VAL A 26 17.77 -11.91 -4.28
N ALA A 27 16.69 -12.43 -3.70
CA ALA A 27 15.80 -13.35 -4.41
C ALA A 27 15.07 -12.64 -5.57
N GLY A 28 14.57 -11.42 -5.34
CA GLY A 28 13.91 -10.59 -6.34
C GLY A 28 14.77 -10.31 -7.56
N TRP A 29 16.09 -10.20 -7.38
CA TRP A 29 17.04 -10.05 -8.50
C TRP A 29 16.96 -11.19 -9.51
N TYR A 30 16.76 -12.42 -9.04
CA TYR A 30 16.62 -13.58 -9.90
C TYR A 30 15.27 -13.63 -10.63
N PHE A 31 14.21 -13.10 -10.00
CA PHE A 31 12.85 -13.06 -10.57
C PHE A 31 12.55 -11.78 -11.37
N TYR A 32 13.51 -10.85 -11.48
CA TYR A 32 13.34 -9.59 -12.19
C TYR A 32 12.86 -9.77 -13.64
N PRO A 33 13.46 -10.64 -14.48
CA PRO A 33 13.05 -10.74 -15.89
C PRO A 33 11.57 -11.12 -16.04
N GLN A 34 11.10 -12.10 -15.25
CA GLN A 34 9.73 -12.57 -15.28
C GLN A 34 8.77 -11.48 -14.79
N PHE A 35 9.13 -10.78 -13.72
CA PHE A 35 8.28 -9.71 -13.19
C PHE A 35 8.24 -8.50 -14.13
N PHE A 36 9.36 -8.15 -14.78
CA PHE A 36 9.43 -7.06 -15.75
C PHE A 36 8.49 -7.29 -16.94
N GLU A 37 8.46 -8.50 -17.50
CA GLU A 37 7.53 -8.84 -18.59
C GLU A 37 6.06 -8.69 -18.16
N ILE A 38 5.74 -9.13 -16.94
CA ILE A 38 4.41 -8.97 -16.36
C ILE A 38 4.08 -7.47 -16.26
N LEU A 39 4.96 -6.66 -15.68
CA LEU A 39 4.76 -5.21 -15.53
C LEU A 39 4.55 -4.51 -16.88
N MET A 40 5.24 -4.93 -17.93
CA MET A 40 5.13 -4.33 -19.27
C MET A 40 3.90 -4.78 -20.04
N SER A 41 3.23 -5.88 -19.66
CA SER A 41 2.12 -6.45 -20.42
C SER A 41 0.97 -5.47 -20.70
N PRO A 42 0.50 -4.64 -19.74
CA PRO A 42 -0.62 -3.73 -19.99
C PRO A 42 -0.25 -2.63 -20.98
N LEU A 43 1.00 -2.14 -20.93
CA LEU A 43 1.48 -1.15 -21.89
C LEU A 43 1.64 -1.73 -23.28
N ASN A 44 2.17 -2.95 -23.40
CA ASN A 44 2.34 -3.62 -24.69
C ASN A 44 0.98 -3.88 -25.37
N GLU A 45 -0.04 -4.24 -24.60
CA GLU A 45 -1.42 -4.36 -25.08
C GLU A 45 -2.02 -3.02 -25.53
N ILE A 46 -1.75 -1.93 -24.84
CA ILE A 46 -2.22 -0.60 -25.25
C ILE A 46 -1.45 -0.11 -26.50
N ALA A 47 -0.14 -0.34 -26.55
CA ALA A 47 0.72 0.05 -27.66
C ALA A 47 0.34 -0.66 -28.95
N SER A 48 0.06 -1.96 -28.90
CA SER A 48 -0.42 -2.74 -30.05
C SER A 48 -1.78 -2.29 -30.59
N ARG A 49 -2.65 -1.72 -29.74
CA ARG A 49 -3.97 -1.19 -30.15
C ARG A 49 -3.91 0.23 -30.70
N ARG A 50 -2.98 1.06 -30.23
CA ARG A 50 -2.91 2.49 -30.59
C ARG A 50 -1.77 2.84 -31.55
N GLY A 51 -0.74 2.00 -31.75
CA GLY A 51 0.39 2.25 -32.67
C GLY A 51 1.32 3.41 -32.28
N ASP A 52 0.85 4.32 -31.42
CA ASP A 52 1.47 5.62 -31.11
C ASP A 52 2.19 5.64 -29.76
N VAL A 53 2.42 4.48 -29.13
CA VAL A 53 3.11 4.38 -27.84
C VAL A 53 4.47 3.72 -28.06
N LYS A 54 5.55 4.48 -27.82
CA LYS A 54 6.92 3.97 -27.88
C LYS A 54 7.54 3.98 -26.48
N ILE A 55 8.12 2.84 -26.10
CA ILE A 55 8.81 2.66 -24.82
C ILE A 55 10.29 2.98 -25.04
N ASN A 56 10.85 3.84 -24.19
CA ASN A 56 12.27 4.19 -24.24
C ASN A 56 12.96 4.01 -22.87
N PHE A 57 14.25 3.70 -22.91
CA PHE A 57 15.15 3.80 -21.77
C PHE A 57 16.02 5.05 -21.96
N SER A 58 16.00 5.95 -20.98
CA SER A 58 16.60 7.28 -21.11
C SER A 58 18.14 7.29 -20.95
N GLY A 59 18.76 6.23 -20.43
CA GLY A 59 20.20 6.17 -20.25
C GLY A 59 20.76 4.75 -20.06
N VAL A 60 22.08 4.60 -20.20
CA VAL A 60 22.78 3.30 -20.18
C VAL A 60 22.64 2.58 -18.83
N MET A 61 22.62 3.33 -17.71
CA MET A 61 22.45 2.77 -16.36
C MET A 61 20.98 2.53 -15.98
N SER A 62 20.02 3.04 -16.75
CA SER A 62 18.59 2.99 -16.37
C SER A 62 18.07 1.55 -16.23
N ALA A 63 18.59 0.61 -17.01
CA ALA A 63 18.22 -0.80 -16.90
C ALA A 63 18.69 -1.42 -15.57
N PHE A 64 19.91 -1.08 -15.13
CA PHE A 64 20.45 -1.55 -13.85
C PHE A 64 19.70 -0.95 -12.66
N ASP A 65 19.46 0.37 -12.67
CA ASP A 65 18.71 1.05 -11.61
C ASP A 65 17.31 0.48 -11.47
N LEU A 66 16.64 0.27 -12.60
CA LEU A 66 15.31 -0.33 -12.64
C LEU A 66 15.32 -1.76 -12.08
N GLN A 67 16.29 -2.58 -12.50
CA GLN A 67 16.43 -3.95 -11.99
C GLN A 67 16.62 -3.96 -10.47
N LEU A 68 17.47 -3.08 -9.94
CA LEU A 68 17.69 -2.96 -8.50
C LEU A 68 16.41 -2.54 -7.77
N GLN A 69 15.68 -1.54 -8.28
CA GLN A 69 14.44 -1.05 -7.67
C GLN A 69 13.32 -2.08 -7.67
N VAL A 70 13.13 -2.80 -8.78
CA VAL A 70 12.16 -3.90 -8.89
C VAL A 70 12.54 -5.02 -7.92
N SER A 71 13.82 -5.37 -7.82
CA SER A 71 14.30 -6.39 -6.89
C SER A 71 14.00 -6.01 -5.45
N ILE A 72 14.28 -4.76 -5.06
CA ILE A 72 13.94 -4.23 -3.73
C ILE A 72 12.43 -4.29 -3.48
N PHE A 73 11.61 -3.89 -4.45
CA PHE A 73 10.15 -3.97 -4.34
C PHE A 73 9.68 -5.42 -4.08
N LEU A 74 10.19 -6.39 -4.85
CA LEU A 74 9.89 -7.80 -4.63
C LEU A 74 10.32 -8.26 -3.23
N GLY A 75 11.48 -7.78 -2.75
CA GLY A 75 11.92 -7.99 -1.38
C GLY A 75 10.96 -7.42 -0.33
N VAL A 76 10.41 -6.22 -0.55
CA VAL A 76 9.40 -5.61 0.32
C VAL A 76 8.11 -6.43 0.35
N MET A 77 7.67 -6.93 -0.82
CA MET A 77 6.49 -7.79 -0.91
C MET A 77 6.70 -9.11 -0.16
N ALA A 78 7.83 -9.78 -0.41
CA ALA A 78 8.17 -11.07 0.20
C ALA A 78 8.37 -10.94 1.73
N ALA A 79 8.96 -9.84 2.19
CA ALA A 79 9.18 -9.57 3.61
C ALA A 79 7.94 -9.02 4.34
N SER A 80 6.78 -8.88 3.66
CA SER A 80 5.54 -8.36 4.27
C SER A 80 5.11 -9.02 5.57
N PRO A 81 5.23 -10.34 5.77
CA PRO A 81 4.90 -10.95 7.07
C PRO A 81 5.77 -10.42 8.21
N VAL A 82 7.04 -10.15 7.93
CA VAL A 82 8.03 -9.71 8.93
C VAL A 82 7.85 -8.23 9.25
N TRP A 83 7.79 -7.37 8.24
CA TRP A 83 7.73 -5.94 8.51
C TRP A 83 6.34 -5.49 9.01
N LEU A 84 5.24 -6.14 8.57
CA LEU A 84 3.92 -5.89 9.15
C LEU A 84 3.86 -6.30 10.62
N PHE A 85 4.44 -7.45 10.98
CA PHE A 85 4.57 -7.87 12.37
C PHE A 85 5.34 -6.85 13.21
N ASN A 86 6.50 -6.41 12.71
CA ASN A 86 7.33 -5.44 13.39
C ASN A 86 6.65 -4.08 13.54
N LEU A 87 5.88 -3.65 12.53
CA LEU A 87 5.08 -2.43 12.57
C LEU A 87 4.00 -2.51 13.66
N TRP A 88 3.20 -3.57 13.66
CA TRP A 88 2.13 -3.74 14.65
C TRP A 88 2.64 -3.84 16.08
N ALA A 89 3.70 -4.62 16.27
CA ALA A 89 4.29 -4.82 17.58
C ALA A 89 5.02 -3.57 18.11
N PHE A 90 5.38 -2.62 17.23
CA PHE A 90 5.84 -1.30 17.63
C PHE A 90 4.68 -0.37 18.03
N ILE A 91 3.55 -0.40 17.32
CA ILE A 91 2.36 0.44 17.61
C ILE A 91 1.67 0.01 18.92
N THR A 92 1.72 -1.28 19.24
CA THR A 92 1.04 -1.85 20.42
C THR A 92 2.01 -2.37 21.49
N PRO A 93 2.91 -1.52 22.03
CA PRO A 93 3.89 -1.95 23.03
C PRO A 93 3.24 -2.29 24.38
N ALA A 94 1.98 -1.89 24.57
CA ALA A 94 1.26 -1.95 25.85
C ALA A 94 0.38 -3.18 26.04
N LEU A 95 0.26 -4.07 25.05
CA LEU A 95 -0.62 -5.22 25.17
C LEU A 95 -0.01 -6.25 26.13
N LYS A 96 -0.68 -6.52 27.26
CA LYS A 96 -0.22 -7.50 28.27
C LYS A 96 -0.11 -8.88 27.60
N LYS A 97 0.70 -9.80 28.13
CA LYS A 97 0.92 -11.17 27.61
C LYS A 97 -0.36 -11.95 27.20
N ARG A 98 -1.54 -11.57 27.72
CA ARG A 98 -2.87 -12.12 27.39
C ARG A 98 -3.42 -11.69 26.02
N GLU A 99 -2.80 -10.73 25.34
CA GLU A 99 -3.30 -10.07 24.12
C GLU A 99 -2.55 -10.47 22.83
N ARG A 100 -1.68 -11.49 22.90
CA ARG A 100 -1.00 -12.11 21.74
C ARG A 100 -1.97 -12.51 20.62
N ARG A 101 -3.23 -12.82 20.95
CA ARG A 101 -4.32 -13.09 20.00
C ARG A 101 -4.57 -11.94 19.02
N TYR A 102 -4.40 -10.69 19.43
CA TYR A 102 -4.61 -9.54 18.54
C TYR A 102 -3.47 -9.39 17.54
N THR A 103 -2.24 -9.77 17.90
CA THR A 103 -1.12 -9.77 16.96
C THR A 103 -1.30 -10.84 15.88
N ILE A 104 -1.75 -12.05 16.28
CA ILE A 104 -2.05 -13.13 15.33
C ILE A 104 -3.24 -12.73 14.44
N GLY A 105 -4.31 -12.18 15.03
CA GLY A 105 -5.47 -11.68 14.28
C GLY A 105 -5.12 -10.52 13.32
N PHE A 106 -4.18 -9.65 13.71
CA PHE A 106 -3.62 -8.62 12.83
C PHE A 106 -2.91 -9.25 11.64
N LEU A 107 -1.92 -10.13 11.85
CA LEU A 107 -1.20 -10.77 10.74
C LEU A 107 -2.12 -11.55 9.82
N ALA A 108 -3.02 -12.35 10.40
CA ALA A 108 -3.96 -13.20 9.65
C ALA A 108 -4.96 -12.39 8.81
N SER A 109 -5.30 -11.17 9.23
CA SER A 109 -6.18 -10.28 8.46
C SER A 109 -5.39 -9.36 7.51
N ALA A 110 -4.28 -8.80 7.98
CA ALA A 110 -3.50 -7.78 7.28
C ALA A 110 -2.74 -8.35 6.08
N LEU A 111 -2.20 -9.58 6.17
CA LEU A 111 -1.49 -10.17 5.04
C LEU A 111 -2.40 -10.44 3.84
N PRO A 112 -3.55 -11.13 3.99
CA PRO A 112 -4.49 -11.29 2.88
C PRO A 112 -5.00 -9.95 2.35
N LEU A 113 -5.32 -8.98 3.21
CA LEU A 113 -5.77 -7.67 2.75
C LEU A 113 -4.68 -6.90 2.01
N PHE A 114 -3.42 -6.97 2.47
CA PHE A 114 -2.29 -6.36 1.79
C PHE A 114 -2.16 -6.89 0.36
N PHE A 115 -2.14 -8.22 0.19
CA PHE A 115 -2.06 -8.82 -1.14
C PHE A 115 -3.34 -8.61 -1.96
N ALA A 116 -4.52 -8.55 -1.34
CA ALA A 116 -5.76 -8.17 -2.02
C ALA A 116 -5.72 -6.73 -2.54
N GLY A 117 -5.11 -5.81 -1.78
CA GLY A 117 -4.88 -4.43 -2.22
C GLY A 117 -3.91 -4.36 -3.39
N VAL A 118 -2.78 -5.08 -3.31
CA VAL A 118 -1.82 -5.21 -4.42
C VAL A 118 -2.51 -5.78 -5.67
N TRP A 119 -3.31 -6.83 -5.51
CA TRP A 119 -4.05 -7.45 -6.60
C TRP A 119 -5.09 -6.50 -7.22
N LEU A 120 -5.86 -5.78 -6.39
CA LEU A 120 -6.84 -4.82 -6.88
C LEU A 120 -6.19 -3.67 -7.63
N ALA A 121 -5.04 -3.20 -7.15
CA ALA A 121 -4.23 -2.22 -7.87
C ALA A 121 -3.77 -2.77 -9.23
N TRP A 122 -3.25 -4.00 -9.26
CA TRP A 122 -2.81 -4.67 -10.48
C TRP A 122 -3.93 -4.75 -11.54
N VAL A 123 -5.12 -5.19 -11.16
CA VAL A 123 -6.29 -5.30 -12.05
C VAL A 123 -6.78 -3.92 -12.51
N SER A 124 -6.58 -2.87 -11.70
CA SER A 124 -6.99 -1.50 -12.04
C SER A 124 -5.99 -0.77 -12.94
N LEU A 125 -4.75 -1.24 -13.05
CA LEU A 125 -3.69 -0.59 -13.85
C LEU A 125 -4.09 -0.32 -15.30
N PRO A 126 -4.67 -1.26 -16.06
CA PRO A 126 -5.07 -0.99 -17.45
C PRO A 126 -6.08 0.15 -17.54
N ALA A 127 -7.06 0.19 -16.63
CA ALA A 127 -8.06 1.26 -16.60
C ALA A 127 -7.45 2.63 -16.25
N PHE A 128 -6.47 2.66 -15.35
CA PHE A 128 -5.70 3.88 -15.07
C PHE A 128 -4.91 4.33 -16.31
N MET A 129 -4.21 3.41 -16.98
CA MET A 129 -3.42 3.72 -18.17
C MET A 129 -4.26 4.19 -19.34
N THR A 130 -5.38 3.52 -19.63
CA THR A 130 -6.29 3.96 -20.71
C THR A 130 -6.86 5.33 -20.43
N THR A 131 -7.24 5.62 -19.17
CA THR A 131 -7.74 6.93 -18.75
C THR A 131 -6.66 8.00 -18.92
N LEU A 132 -5.44 7.79 -18.41
CA LEU A 132 -4.35 8.77 -18.55
C LEU A 132 -3.97 9.03 -20.01
N ILE A 133 -3.84 7.98 -20.82
CA ILE A 133 -3.47 8.12 -22.23
C ILE A 133 -4.63 8.71 -23.05
N SER A 134 -5.90 8.53 -22.65
CA SER A 134 -7.06 9.12 -23.35
C SER A 134 -7.05 10.65 -23.39
N PHE A 135 -6.31 11.30 -22.50
CA PHE A 135 -6.13 12.75 -22.51
C PHE A 135 -5.06 13.23 -23.50
N THR A 136 -4.26 12.33 -24.08
CA THR A 136 -3.31 12.68 -25.13
C THR A 136 -4.06 12.84 -26.46
N PRO A 137 -3.93 13.97 -27.19
CA PRO A 137 -4.54 14.14 -28.50
C PRO A 137 -4.09 13.05 -29.48
N SER A 138 -5.02 12.54 -30.30
CA SER A 138 -4.77 11.45 -31.26
C SER A 138 -3.79 11.80 -32.39
N SER A 139 -3.36 13.06 -32.50
CA SER A 139 -2.38 13.53 -33.49
C SER A 139 -0.93 13.50 -33.00
N THR A 140 -0.67 13.00 -31.77
CA THR A 140 0.65 13.04 -31.13
C THR A 140 1.09 11.66 -30.64
N THR A 141 2.35 11.30 -30.88
CA THR A 141 2.96 10.08 -30.34
C THR A 141 3.28 10.26 -28.85
N ASN A 142 2.87 9.29 -28.02
CA ASN A 142 3.16 9.31 -26.59
C ASN A 142 4.46 8.53 -26.31
N PHE A 143 5.49 9.24 -25.85
CA PHE A 143 6.76 8.63 -25.43
C PHE A 143 6.71 8.28 -23.95
N ILE A 144 6.70 6.99 -23.64
CA ILE A 144 6.66 6.50 -22.27
C ILE A 144 8.07 6.02 -21.89
N VAL A 145 8.64 6.63 -20.86
CA VAL A 145 9.90 6.18 -20.28
C VAL A 145 9.63 4.95 -19.43
N ALA A 146 10.30 3.83 -19.73
CA ALA A 146 10.08 2.55 -19.07
C ALA A 146 10.26 2.65 -17.54
N ASN A 147 11.30 3.37 -17.12
CA ASN A 147 11.64 3.55 -15.70
C ASN A 147 10.53 4.29 -14.95
N ASP A 148 10.02 5.39 -15.51
CA ASP A 148 8.98 6.20 -14.86
C ASP A 148 7.66 5.41 -14.76
N TYR A 149 7.32 4.68 -15.81
CA TYR A 149 6.16 3.81 -15.81
C TYR A 149 6.26 2.70 -14.76
N ILE A 150 7.35 1.93 -14.77
CA ILE A 150 7.49 0.82 -13.83
C ILE A 150 7.52 1.34 -12.40
N LEU A 151 8.29 2.40 -12.12
CA LEU A 151 8.31 3.00 -10.79
C LEU A 151 6.94 3.48 -10.33
N PHE A 152 6.16 4.07 -11.23
CA PHE A 152 4.77 4.44 -10.95
C PHE A 152 3.93 3.22 -10.57
N VAL A 153 4.01 2.14 -11.37
CA VAL A 153 3.29 0.89 -11.09
C VAL A 153 3.70 0.31 -9.74
N LEU A 154 5.00 0.17 -9.46
CA LEU A 154 5.49 -0.35 -8.19
C LEU A 154 4.99 0.47 -6.99
N ARG A 155 5.01 1.81 -7.11
CA ARG A 155 4.50 2.71 -6.07
C ARG A 155 3.01 2.52 -5.84
N ILE A 156 2.20 2.45 -6.90
CA ILE A 156 0.76 2.20 -6.79
C ILE A 156 0.49 0.87 -6.09
N LEU A 157 1.15 -0.21 -6.52
CA LEU A 157 0.98 -1.53 -5.92
C LEU A 157 1.28 -1.50 -4.42
N LEU A 158 2.39 -0.86 -4.02
CA LEU A 158 2.77 -0.73 -2.61
C LEU A 158 1.76 0.13 -1.83
N VAL A 159 1.34 1.27 -2.37
CA VAL A 159 0.41 2.21 -1.72
C VAL A 159 -0.96 1.56 -1.51
N PHE A 160 -1.49 0.84 -2.50
CA PHE A 160 -2.74 0.11 -2.35
C PHE A 160 -2.61 -1.03 -1.34
N GLY A 161 -1.52 -1.80 -1.37
CA GLY A 161 -1.27 -2.82 -0.36
C GLY A 161 -1.28 -2.24 1.05
N LEU A 162 -0.55 -1.14 1.27
CA LEU A 162 -0.52 -0.43 2.56
C LEU A 162 -1.87 0.17 2.94
N ALA A 163 -2.61 0.70 1.98
CA ALA A 163 -3.93 1.26 2.22
C ALA A 163 -4.94 0.20 2.66
N PHE A 164 -4.86 -1.02 2.13
CA PHE A 164 -5.69 -2.13 2.57
C PHE A 164 -5.31 -2.64 3.96
N VAL A 165 -4.10 -2.38 4.44
CA VAL A 165 -3.73 -2.66 5.84
C VAL A 165 -4.39 -1.68 6.81
N MET A 166 -4.65 -0.43 6.37
CA MET A 166 -5.24 0.61 7.22
C MET A 166 -6.58 0.22 7.87
N PRO A 167 -7.57 -0.36 7.16
CA PRO A 167 -8.79 -0.85 7.78
C PRO A 167 -8.55 -1.83 8.93
N VAL A 168 -7.63 -2.78 8.76
CA VAL A 168 -7.32 -3.78 9.80
C VAL A 168 -6.73 -3.09 11.03
N VAL A 169 -5.81 -2.14 10.83
CA VAL A 169 -5.22 -1.35 11.91
C VAL A 169 -6.30 -0.60 12.67
N LEU A 170 -7.16 0.16 11.98
CA LEU A 170 -8.19 0.97 12.61
C LEU A 170 -9.23 0.11 13.36
N VAL A 171 -9.68 -0.99 12.76
CA VAL A 171 -10.65 -1.89 13.40
C VAL A 171 -10.05 -2.56 14.64
N LEU A 172 -8.79 -3.01 14.59
CA LEU A 172 -8.15 -3.63 15.74
C LEU A 172 -7.84 -2.62 16.86
N LEU A 173 -7.44 -1.39 16.52
CA LEU A 173 -7.29 -0.31 17.51
C LEU A 173 -8.65 0.02 18.17
N ASN A 174 -9.75 -0.01 17.41
CA ASN A 174 -11.10 0.18 17.94
C ASN A 174 -11.50 -0.99 18.86
N LEU A 175 -11.21 -2.23 18.46
CA LEU A 175 -11.45 -3.42 19.29
C LEU A 175 -10.60 -3.44 20.57
N ALA A 176 -9.38 -2.92 20.52
CA ALA A 176 -8.52 -2.73 21.68
C ALA A 176 -8.99 -1.55 22.58
N GLY A 177 -9.99 -0.77 22.15
CA GLY A 177 -10.51 0.38 22.88
C GLY A 177 -9.61 1.62 22.83
N LEU A 178 -8.62 1.65 21.92
CA LEU A 178 -7.67 2.76 21.77
C LEU A 178 -8.24 3.92 20.97
N ILE A 179 -9.15 3.63 20.05
CA ILE A 179 -9.88 4.63 19.27
C ILE A 179 -11.38 4.30 19.25
N THR A 180 -12.21 5.27 18.88
CA THR A 180 -13.65 5.08 18.70
C THR A 180 -14.03 5.32 17.24
N SER A 181 -15.12 4.67 16.77
CA SER A 181 -15.66 4.93 15.42
C SER A 181 -15.92 6.41 15.17
N ARG A 182 -16.42 7.15 16.16
CA ARG A 182 -16.63 8.61 16.08
C ARG A 182 -15.33 9.37 15.81
N SER A 183 -14.22 8.96 16.42
CA SER A 183 -12.91 9.59 16.20
C SER A 183 -12.41 9.42 14.77
N ILE A 184 -12.68 8.26 14.15
CA ILE A 184 -12.33 7.98 12.74
C ILE A 184 -13.10 8.95 11.84
N PHE A 185 -14.44 9.03 11.98
CA PHE A 185 -15.22 9.95 11.15
C PHE A 185 -14.91 11.42 11.42
N LYS A 186 -14.62 11.81 12.67
CA LYS A 186 -14.25 13.19 13.01
C LYS A 186 -12.93 13.62 12.35
N SER A 187 -12.02 12.68 12.12
CA SER A 187 -10.68 12.93 11.57
C SER A 187 -10.61 12.84 10.03
N TRP A 188 -11.76 12.82 9.34
CA TRP A 188 -11.82 12.63 7.89
C TRP A 188 -10.98 13.65 7.09
N ARG A 189 -10.92 14.92 7.53
CA ARG A 189 -10.12 15.96 6.86
C ARG A 189 -8.64 15.62 6.88
N LEU A 190 -8.13 15.17 8.02
CA LEU A 190 -6.74 14.75 8.17
C LEU A 190 -6.46 13.51 7.33
N ALA A 191 -7.38 12.55 7.31
CA ALA A 191 -7.25 11.34 6.50
C ALA A 191 -7.20 11.66 5.00
N VAL A 192 -8.12 12.48 4.49
CA VAL A 192 -8.12 12.90 3.08
C VAL A 192 -6.86 13.68 2.73
N PHE A 193 -6.36 14.54 3.63
CA PHE A 193 -5.08 15.23 3.45
C PHE A 193 -3.90 14.25 3.38
N LEU A 194 -3.81 13.29 4.29
CA LEU A 194 -2.75 12.27 4.27
C LEU A 194 -2.83 11.40 3.02
N ILE A 195 -4.04 11.03 2.58
CA ILE A 195 -4.26 10.32 1.32
C ILE A 195 -3.79 11.15 0.13
N ALA A 196 -4.06 12.46 0.13
CA ALA A 196 -3.57 13.38 -0.90
C ALA A 196 -2.03 13.42 -0.92
N VAL A 197 -1.39 13.54 0.24
CA VAL A 197 0.08 13.51 0.34
C VAL A 197 0.65 12.19 -0.16
N ILE A 198 0.07 11.05 0.22
CA ILE A 198 0.50 9.73 -0.24
C ILE A 198 0.32 9.59 -1.75
N ALA A 199 -0.82 10.03 -2.29
CA ALA A 199 -1.08 10.00 -3.73
C ALA A 199 -0.07 10.86 -4.50
N ALA A 200 0.22 12.06 -4.02
CA ALA A 200 1.22 12.96 -4.61
C ALA A 200 2.65 12.37 -4.60
N LEU A 201 3.00 11.62 -3.55
CA LEU A 201 4.29 10.92 -3.47
C LEU A 201 4.34 9.66 -4.35
N ALA A 202 3.19 9.05 -4.62
CA ALA A 202 3.08 7.85 -5.45
C ALA A 202 3.18 8.18 -6.95
N THR A 203 2.67 9.34 -7.36
CA THR A 203 2.70 9.82 -8.74
C THR A 203 4.06 10.45 -9.06
N PRO A 204 4.85 9.93 -10.03
CA PRO A 204 6.14 10.51 -10.39
C PRO A 204 5.99 11.88 -11.08
N THR A 205 4.89 12.08 -11.78
CA THR A 205 4.49 13.35 -12.37
C THR A 205 3.58 14.09 -11.40
N ALA A 206 3.81 15.39 -11.22
CA ALA A 206 2.94 16.26 -10.44
C ALA A 206 1.66 16.62 -11.22
N ASP A 207 1.01 15.62 -11.84
CA ASP A 207 -0.23 15.81 -12.56
C ASP A 207 -1.43 15.59 -11.61
N PRO A 208 -2.31 16.58 -11.43
CA PRO A 208 -3.44 16.46 -10.50
C PRO A 208 -4.38 15.30 -10.83
N LEU A 209 -4.47 14.92 -12.11
CA LEU A 209 -5.38 13.88 -12.57
C LEU A 209 -5.00 12.49 -12.05
N SER A 210 -3.76 12.04 -12.26
CA SER A 210 -3.30 10.76 -11.72
C SER A 210 -3.43 10.73 -10.19
N MET A 211 -3.15 11.85 -9.54
CA MET A 211 -3.30 12.02 -8.10
C MET A 211 -4.76 11.80 -7.65
N PHE A 212 -5.75 12.46 -8.27
CA PHE A 212 -7.17 12.28 -7.93
C PHE A 212 -7.67 10.86 -8.20
N VAL A 213 -7.24 10.26 -9.31
CA VAL A 213 -7.58 8.88 -9.67
C VAL A 213 -7.09 7.90 -8.60
N LEU A 214 -5.93 8.13 -8.00
CA LEU A 214 -5.42 7.33 -6.88
C LEU A 214 -6.08 7.68 -5.54
N MET A 215 -6.39 8.95 -5.28
CA MET A 215 -7.04 9.37 -4.03
C MET A 215 -8.44 8.78 -3.86
N ALA A 216 -9.20 8.62 -4.95
CA ALA A 216 -10.57 8.12 -4.90
C ALA A 216 -10.70 6.73 -4.22
N PRO A 217 -10.00 5.67 -4.65
CA PRO A 217 -10.07 4.36 -4.00
C PRO A 217 -9.53 4.37 -2.57
N LEU A 218 -8.47 5.13 -2.29
CA LEU A 218 -7.90 5.26 -0.95
C LEU A 218 -8.88 5.91 0.05
N THR A 219 -9.58 6.94 -0.41
CA THR A 219 -10.60 7.64 0.38
C THR A 219 -11.81 6.73 0.64
N ALA A 220 -12.25 5.97 -0.38
CA ALA A 220 -13.31 4.99 -0.23
C ALA A 220 -12.97 3.93 0.83
N LEU A 221 -11.73 3.40 0.82
CA LEU A 221 -11.25 2.43 1.81
C LEU A 221 -11.24 3.01 3.23
N TYR A 222 -10.82 4.28 3.39
CA TYR A 222 -10.86 4.96 4.68
C TYR A 222 -12.28 5.02 5.24
N PHE A 223 -13.25 5.48 4.46
CA PHE A 223 -14.63 5.54 4.92
C PHE A 223 -15.25 4.15 5.15
N ALA A 224 -14.91 3.15 4.32
CA ALA A 224 -15.31 1.76 4.53
C ALA A 224 -14.81 1.23 5.88
N SER A 225 -13.55 1.52 6.25
CA SER A 225 -13.00 1.14 7.55
C SER A 225 -13.75 1.77 8.73
N GLY A 226 -14.12 3.05 8.61
CA GLY A 226 -14.96 3.74 9.60
C GLY A 226 -16.33 3.09 9.73
N GLY A 227 -16.92 2.65 8.61
CA GLY A 227 -18.19 1.92 8.58
C GLY A 227 -18.11 0.58 9.31
N VAL A 228 -17.06 -0.21 9.09
CA VAL A 228 -16.84 -1.47 9.81
C VAL A 228 -16.68 -1.21 11.31
N ALA A 229 -15.87 -0.22 11.71
CA ALA A 229 -15.69 0.15 13.11
C ALA A 229 -17.01 0.59 13.78
N TRP A 230 -17.87 1.30 13.06
CA TRP A 230 -19.19 1.70 13.55
C TRP A 230 -20.11 0.50 13.80
N ILE A 231 -20.12 -0.50 12.92
CA ILE A 231 -20.89 -1.75 13.10
C ILE A 231 -20.39 -2.48 14.35
N THR A 232 -19.07 -2.58 14.54
CA THR A 232 -18.45 -3.20 15.71
C THR A 232 -18.81 -2.48 17.01
N ASP A 233 -18.76 -1.15 17.03
CA ASP A 233 -19.15 -0.33 18.19
C ASP A 233 -20.63 -0.51 18.54
N ARG A 234 -21.50 -0.56 17.52
CA ARG A 234 -22.95 -0.76 17.73
C ARG A 234 -23.25 -2.12 18.34
N ARG A 235 -22.55 -3.18 17.93
CA ARG A 235 -22.69 -4.52 18.52
C ARG A 235 -22.24 -4.55 19.98
N ARG A 236 -21.11 -3.89 20.30
CA ARG A 236 -20.57 -3.82 21.67
C ARG A 236 -21.48 -3.06 22.63
N ARG A 237 -22.07 -1.95 22.18
CA ARG A 237 -23.05 -1.17 22.97
C ARG A 237 -24.33 -1.95 23.26
N LYS A 238 -24.79 -2.80 22.32
CA LYS A 238 -25.96 -3.66 22.54
C LYS A 238 -25.70 -4.74 23.60
N GLN A 239 -24.51 -5.35 23.61
CA GLN A 239 -24.13 -6.35 24.62
C GLN A 239 -24.02 -5.72 26.02
N LEU A 240 -23.35 -4.56 26.14
CA LEU A 240 -23.24 -3.84 27.42
C LEU A 240 -24.57 -3.28 27.95
N GLY A 241 -25.57 -3.08 27.07
CA GLY A 241 -26.92 -2.66 27.46
C GLY A 241 -27.85 -3.82 27.85
N GLN A 242 -27.45 -5.07 27.57
CA GLN A 242 -28.20 -6.28 27.95
C GLN A 242 -27.75 -6.86 29.31
N ASP A 243 -26.57 -6.46 29.81
CA ASP A 243 -26.07 -6.88 31.13
C ASP A 243 -26.62 -5.99 32.29
N VAL A 244 -27.54 -5.06 31.99
CA VAL A 244 -28.10 -4.06 32.95
C VAL A 244 -29.61 -4.22 33.13
N GLU A 245 -30.25 -5.19 32.47
CA GLU A 245 -31.65 -5.61 32.71
C GLU A 245 -31.68 -6.99 33.37
#